data_AF-X1D2Q2-F1
#
_entry.id   AF-X1D2Q2-F1
#
_cell.length_a   1.000
_cell.length_b   1.000
_cell.length_c   1.000
_cell.angle_alpha   90.00
_cell.angle_beta   90.00
_cell.angle_gamma   90.00
#
_symmetry.space_group_name_H-M   'P 1'
#
loop_
_entity.id
_entity.type
_entity.pdbx_description
1 polymer ?
#
loop_
_entity_poly.entity_id
_entity_poly.type
_entity_poly.pdbx_seq_one_letter_code
_entity_poly.pdbx_strand_id
1 'polypeptide(L)' 'MKDKILLAHGSGGKLAHELVEKGFVKAFANPLLAKLDDSAVMDFSGRLAFTTDSYVVSPIFFPGGDIGKLAV' A
#
# COMPACT_ATOMS: atom_id res chain seq x y z
N MET A 1 -9.58 -25.75 6.19
CA MET A 1 -9.41 -24.51 6.98
C MET A 1 -9.84 -23.35 6.11
N LYS A 2 -10.62 -22.39 6.62
CA LYS A 2 -10.92 -21.15 5.87
C LYS A 2 -9.66 -20.30 5.83
N ASP A 3 -9.32 -19.75 4.68
CA ASP A 3 -8.30 -18.70 4.58
C ASP A 3 -8.73 -17.50 5.43
N LYS A 4 -7.78 -16.94 6.20
CA LYS A 4 -8.03 -15.84 7.14
C LYS A 4 -6.99 -14.75 6.96
N ILE A 5 -7.42 -13.50 7.03
CA ILE A 5 -6.52 -12.36 7.12
C ILE A 5 -5.91 -12.31 8.53
N LEU A 6 -4.59 -12.42 8.57
CA LEU A 6 -3.73 -12.26 9.75
C LEU A 6 -3.10 -10.86 9.79
N LEU A 7 -2.67 -10.41 10.97
CA LEU A 7 -1.90 -9.16 11.14
C LEU A 7 -0.65 -9.10 10.25
N ALA A 8 0.01 -10.24 10.01
CA ALA A 8 1.19 -10.32 9.16
C ALA A 8 0.94 -9.96 7.68
N HIS A 9 -0.32 -9.94 7.21
CA HIS A 9 -0.65 -9.42 5.88
C HIS A 9 -0.67 -7.88 5.82
N GLY A 10 -0.66 -7.20 6.96
CA GLY A 10 -0.57 -5.73 7.06
C GLY A 10 0.80 -5.22 7.49
N SER A 11 1.80 -6.10 7.65
CA SER A 11 3.11 -5.72 8.19
C SER A 11 4.14 -5.30 7.12
N GLY A 12 3.75 -5.22 5.84
CA GLY A 12 4.65 -4.91 4.72
C GLY A 12 5.64 -6.02 4.34
N GLY A 13 5.56 -7.20 4.96
CA GLY A 13 6.47 -8.32 4.72
C GLY A 13 5.99 -9.31 3.64
N LYS A 14 6.55 -10.52 3.66
CA LYS A 14 6.25 -11.59 2.69
C LYS A 14 4.75 -11.87 2.53
N LEU A 15 4.01 -12.01 3.63
CA LEU A 15 2.57 -12.31 3.56
C LEU A 15 1.75 -11.15 2.99
N ALA A 16 2.16 -9.90 3.24
CA ALA A 16 1.54 -8.73 2.63
C ALA A 16 1.74 -8.74 1.10
N HIS A 17 2.98 -8.98 0.65
CA HIS A 17 3.31 -9.08 -0.76
C HIS A 17 2.53 -10.22 -1.45
N GLU A 18 2.49 -11.41 -0.85
CA GLU A 18 1.70 -12.53 -1.39
C GLU A 18 0.21 -12.22 -1.50
N LEU A 19 -0.37 -11.51 -0.51
CA LEU A 19 -1.77 -11.07 -0.57
C LEU A 19 -1.99 -10.11 -1.74
N VAL A 20 -1.09 -9.16 -1.94
CA VAL A 20 -1.17 -8.18 -3.04
C VAL A 20 -1.08 -8.87 -4.40
N GLU A 21 -0.07 -9.71 -4.62
CA GLU A 21 0.14 -10.39 -5.89
C GLU A 21 -1.00 -11.35 -6.24
N LYS A 22 -1.38 -12.23 -5.30
CA LYS A 22 -2.36 -13.30 -5.55
C LYS A 22 -3.79 -12.79 -5.54
N GLY A 23 -4.08 -11.77 -4.73
CA GLY A 23 -5.41 -11.21 -4.56
C GLY A 23 -5.67 -10.04 -5.51
N PHE A 24 -4.91 -8.95 -5.39
CA PHE A 24 -5.23 -7.68 -6.04
C PHE A 24 -4.65 -7.57 -7.44
N VAL A 25 -3.37 -7.88 -7.65
CA VAL A 25 -2.73 -7.76 -8.98
C VAL A 25 -3.43 -8.66 -9.97
N LYS A 26 -3.77 -9.90 -9.58
CA LYS A 26 -4.53 -10.81 -10.43
C LYS A 26 -5.93 -10.30 -10.77
N ALA A 27 -6.64 -9.71 -9.81
CA ALA A 27 -8.02 -9.25 -10.00
C ALA A 27 -8.11 -7.94 -10.78
N PHE A 28 -7.09 -7.07 -10.67
CA PHE A 28 -7.05 -5.74 -11.26
C PHE A 28 -5.93 -5.57 -12.29
N ALA A 29 -5.52 -6.65 -12.94
CA ALA A 29 -4.33 -6.71 -13.79
C ALA A 29 -4.31 -5.59 -14.85
N ASN A 30 -3.30 -4.72 -14.77
CA ASN A 30 -3.05 -3.65 -15.74
C ASN A 30 -1.57 -3.22 -15.70
N PRO A 31 -1.05 -2.57 -16.76
CA PRO A 31 0.36 -2.18 -16.85
C PRO A 31 0.84 -1.17 -15.80
N LEU A 32 -0.07 -0.38 -15.21
CA LEU A 32 0.29 0.58 -14.16
C LEU A 32 0.51 -0.14 -12.83
N LEU A 33 -0.42 -1.03 -12.45
CA LEU A 33 -0.35 -1.78 -11.20
C LEU A 33 0.70 -2.90 -11.23
N ALA A 34 0.96 -3.51 -12.38
CA ALA A 34 1.89 -4.64 -12.51
C ALA A 34 3.35 -4.31 -12.15
N LYS A 35 3.70 -3.03 -12.06
CA LYS A 35 5.05 -2.58 -11.67
C LYS A 35 5.31 -2.75 -10.18
N LEU A 36 4.26 -2.63 -9.34
CA LEU A 36 4.37 -2.66 -7.88
C LEU A 36 5.42 -1.68 -7.32
N ASP A 37 5.58 -0.52 -7.99
CA ASP A 37 6.41 0.60 -7.54
C ASP A 37 5.67 1.44 -6.48
N ASP A 38 6.37 2.41 -5.87
CA ASP A 38 5.81 3.36 -4.89
C ASP A 38 4.71 4.29 -5.45
N SER A 39 4.54 4.33 -6.78
CA SER A 39 3.51 5.13 -7.44
C SER A 39 3.14 4.59 -8.82
N ALA A 40 1.92 4.89 -9.27
CA ALA A 40 1.55 4.74 -10.67
C ALA A 40 2.00 5.99 -11.46
N VAL A 41 2.75 5.77 -12.53
CA VAL A 41 3.18 6.85 -13.45
C VAL A 41 2.40 6.75 -14.75
N MET A 42 1.67 7.80 -15.09
CA MET A 42 0.84 7.88 -16.30
C MET A 42 0.91 9.27 -16.94
N ASP A 43 0.58 9.36 -18.23
CA ASP A 43 0.42 10.63 -18.91
C ASP A 43 -1.03 11.12 -18.74
N PHE A 44 -1.20 12.27 -18.09
CA PHE A 44 -2.49 12.92 -17.88
C PHE A 44 -2.29 14.44 -17.97
N SER A 45 -2.29 14.96 -19.19
CA SER A 45 -1.89 16.35 -19.50
C SER A 45 -0.45 16.66 -19.07
N GLY A 46 0.45 15.67 -19.21
CA GLY A 46 1.80 15.68 -18.68
C GLY A 46 2.07 14.47 -17.79
N ARG A 47 3.34 14.26 -17.44
CA ARG A 47 3.75 13.14 -16.58
C ARG A 47 3.20 13.32 -15.16
N LEU A 48 2.27 12.46 -14.76
CA LEU A 48 1.69 12.40 -13.41
C LEU A 48 2.19 11.16 -12.67
N ALA A 49 2.61 11.35 -11.42
CA ALA A 49 2.84 10.26 -10.47
C ALA A 49 1.76 10.33 -9.39
N PHE A 50 1.08 9.20 -9.14
CA PHE A 50 0.01 9.10 -8.15
C PHE A 50 0.28 7.95 -7.19
N THR A 51 0.11 8.21 -5.89
CA THR A 51 0.26 7.21 -4.83
C THR A 51 -0.78 7.46 -3.74
N THR A 52 -0.99 6.46 -2.88
CA THR A 52 -1.88 6.56 -1.72
C THR A 52 -1.36 5.67 -0.61
N ASP A 53 -1.49 6.16 0.63
CA ASP A 53 -1.20 5.40 1.83
C ASP A 53 -2.25 5.67 2.90
N SER A 54 -2.34 4.74 3.86
CA SER A 54 -3.19 4.88 5.05
C SER A 54 -2.34 4.67 6.29
N TYR A 55 -2.59 5.49 7.31
CA TYR A 55 -1.81 5.50 8.55
C TYR A 55 -2.70 5.03 9.70
N VAL A 56 -2.20 4.07 10.47
CA VAL A 56 -2.92 3.44 11.60
C VAL A 56 -2.07 3.39 12.87
N VAL A 57 -1.07 4.27 12.97
CA VAL A 57 -0.16 4.33 14.12
C VAL A 57 -0.93 4.59 15.42
N SER A 58 -0.49 3.96 16.51
CA SER A 58 -1.03 4.17 17.85
C SER A 58 0.12 4.19 18.87
N PRO A 59 0.19 5.16 19.80
CA PRO A 59 -0.76 6.26 19.98
C PRO A 59 -0.70 7.30 18.85
N ILE A 60 -1.72 8.16 18.76
CA ILE A 60 -1.82 9.22 17.73
C ILE A 60 -0.67 10.24 17.85
N PHE A 61 -0.25 10.56 19.09
CA PHE A 61 0.87 11.45 19.40
C PHE A 61 1.95 10.66 20.15
N PHE A 62 3.21 10.81 19.74
CA PHE A 62 4.34 10.07 20.31
C PHE A 62 5.62 10.93 20.31
N PRO A 63 6.66 10.57 21.09
CA PRO A 63 7.91 11.30 21.08
C PRO A 63 8.49 11.39 19.65
N GLY A 64 8.60 12.62 19.12
CA GLY A 64 9.15 12.90 17.78
C GLY A 64 8.12 13.13 16.67
N GLY A 65 6.82 12.91 16.91
CA GLY A 65 5.79 13.14 15.89
C GLY A 65 4.37 12.72 16.27
N ASP A 66 3.52 12.69 15.25
CA ASP A 66 2.13 12.27 15.34
C ASP A 66 1.69 11.64 14.00
N ILE A 67 0.46 11.10 13.97
CA ILE A 67 -0.10 10.48 12.76
C ILE A 67 -0.17 11.45 11.56
N GLY A 68 -0.39 12.74 11.82
CA GLY A 68 -0.45 13.77 10.78
C GLY A 68 0.92 14.02 10.17
N LYS A 69 1.96 14.07 11.01
CA LYS A 69 3.35 14.19 10.55
C LYS A 69 3.83 12.95 9.77
N LEU A 70 3.32 11.76 10.07
CA LEU A 70 3.60 10.56 9.25
C LEU A 70 2.88 10.60 7.90
N ALA A 71 1.73 11.27 7.83
CA ALA A 71 0.87 11.30 6.66
C ALA A 71 1.28 12.31 5.58
N VAL A 72 2.31 13.13 5.85
CA VAL A 72 2.76 14.24 4.99
C VAL A 72 4.22 14.07 4.59
#